data_AF-A0A522UPE7-F1
#
_entry.id   AF-A0A522UPE7-F1
#
_cell.length_a   1.000
_cell.length_b   1.000
_cell.length_c   1.000
_cell.angle_alpha   90.00
_cell.angle_beta   90.00
_cell.angle_gamma   90.00
#
_symmetry.space_group_name_H-M   'P 1'
#
loop_
_entity.id
_entity.type
_entity.pdbx_description
1 polymer ?
#
loop_
_entity_poly.entity_id
_entity_poly.type
_entity_poly.pdbx_seq_one_letter_code
_entity_poly.pdbx_strand_id
1 'polypeptide(L)'
;MKRSRLILLVMVAALAGCIQSIALNDAGDLAAIPAIDYTAYWYSSGEGESLRAVFLKIPESGVEVIPYSVQITTGRTTPGEARSFMARGSHNRNVNSQSVSYKGKPIGYLFTNAYHSFSRDTVEVSLFERDGKVYLSVWEKKHDD
;
A
#
# COMPACT_ATOMS: atom_id res chain seq x y z
N MET A 1 -42.49 -28.17 -43.90
CA MET A 1 -41.23 -27.71 -44.55
C MET A 1 -41.02 -26.26 -44.12
N LYS A 2 -39.97 -25.76 -43.47
CA LYS A 2 -38.58 -26.17 -43.19
C LYS A 2 -38.20 -25.71 -41.76
N ARG A 3 -37.22 -26.40 -41.18
CA ARG A 3 -36.62 -26.24 -39.85
C ARG A 3 -35.67 -25.02 -39.82
N SER A 4 -35.59 -24.32 -38.67
CA SER A 4 -34.42 -23.59 -38.16
C SER A 4 -34.57 -23.46 -36.62
N ARG A 5 -34.01 -24.38 -35.83
CA ARG A 5 -32.73 -24.25 -35.08
C ARG A 5 -32.77 -23.05 -34.10
N LEU A 6 -33.12 -23.24 -32.83
CA LEU A 6 -32.21 -23.65 -31.73
C LEU A 6 -30.84 -22.97 -31.82
N ILE A 7 -30.56 -22.02 -30.93
CA ILE A 7 -29.46 -22.06 -29.95
C ILE A 7 -29.68 -20.91 -28.96
N LEU A 8 -30.05 -21.32 -27.74
CA LEU A 8 -29.93 -20.58 -26.50
C LEU A 8 -28.43 -20.32 -26.27
N LEU A 9 -27.94 -19.13 -26.62
CA LEU A 9 -26.60 -18.70 -26.23
C LEU A 9 -26.73 -17.84 -24.98
N VAL A 10 -26.64 -18.55 -23.86
CA VAL A 10 -26.36 -18.02 -22.53
C VAL A 10 -25.08 -17.19 -22.63
N MET A 11 -25.22 -15.87 -22.82
CA MET A 11 -24.18 -14.90 -22.48
C MET A 11 -24.19 -14.69 -20.96
N VAL A 12 -23.90 -15.77 -20.24
CA VAL A 12 -23.47 -15.71 -18.84
C VAL A 12 -22.05 -16.25 -18.87
N ALA A 13 -21.12 -15.42 -19.33
CA ALA A 13 -19.70 -15.67 -19.23
C ALA A 13 -19.02 -14.34 -18.90
N ALA A 14 -18.88 -14.13 -17.60
CA ALA A 14 -17.76 -13.44 -16.98
C ALA A 14 -17.55 -11.96 -17.36
N LEU A 15 -18.38 -11.09 -16.79
CA LEU A 15 -17.83 -9.94 -16.06
C LEU A 15 -17.12 -10.46 -14.80
N ALA A 16 -16.10 -11.31 -14.97
CA ALA A 16 -15.05 -11.42 -13.98
C ALA A 16 -14.26 -10.13 -14.16
N GLY A 17 -14.77 -9.03 -13.60
CA GLY A 17 -13.99 -7.83 -13.45
C GLY A 17 -12.67 -8.26 -12.85
N CYS A 18 -11.55 -7.87 -13.48
CA CYS A 18 -10.25 -8.07 -12.89
C CYS A 18 -10.28 -7.40 -11.51
N ILE A 19 -10.60 -8.15 -10.46
CA ILE A 19 -10.48 -7.67 -9.10
C ILE A 19 -9.00 -7.50 -8.94
N GLN A 20 -8.55 -6.25 -8.98
CA GLN A 20 -7.16 -5.92 -8.73
C GLN A 20 -6.79 -6.58 -7.41
N SER A 21 -5.79 -7.47 -7.44
CA SER A 21 -5.48 -8.32 -6.29
C SER A 21 -5.08 -7.47 -5.08
N ILE A 22 -4.49 -6.31 -5.32
CA ILE A 22 -4.15 -5.30 -4.31
C ILE A 22 -4.83 -3.98 -4.66
N ALA A 23 -5.49 -3.36 -3.68
CA ALA A 23 -6.10 -2.04 -3.83
C ALA A 23 -5.57 -1.08 -2.77
N LEU A 24 -5.29 0.15 -3.19
CA LEU A 24 -4.93 1.28 -2.34
C LEU A 24 -6.08 2.28 -2.35
N ASN A 25 -6.64 2.57 -1.18
CA ASN A 25 -7.67 3.59 -1.03
C ASN A 25 -7.18 4.63 -0.02
N ASP A 26 -7.62 5.87 -0.14
CA ASP A 26 -7.39 6.87 0.91
C ASP A 26 -7.90 6.33 2.26
N ALA A 27 -7.05 6.35 3.28
CA ALA A 27 -7.44 5.97 4.63
C ALA A 27 -8.31 7.05 5.31
N GLY A 28 -8.37 8.25 4.72
CA GLY A 28 -9.05 9.40 5.30
C GLY A 28 -8.25 9.97 6.47
N ASP A 29 -8.95 10.33 7.55
CA ASP A 29 -8.29 10.83 8.76
C ASP A 29 -7.44 9.71 9.41
N LEU A 30 -6.17 9.99 9.66
CA LEU A 30 -5.26 9.13 10.43
C LEU A 30 -5.84 8.75 11.80
N ALA A 31 -6.68 9.61 12.41
CA ALA A 31 -7.36 9.32 13.66
C ALA A 31 -8.40 8.18 13.55
N ALA A 32 -8.85 7.85 12.33
CA ALA A 32 -9.78 6.76 12.06
C ALA A 32 -9.08 5.38 11.95
N ILE A 33 -7.74 5.34 11.89
CA ILE A 33 -7.00 4.09 11.89
C ILE A 33 -7.07 3.46 13.29
N PRO A 34 -7.49 2.18 13.43
CA PRO A 34 -7.62 1.54 14.73
C PRO A 34 -6.34 1.65 15.58
N ALA A 35 -6.48 2.08 16.84
CA ALA A 35 -5.37 2.23 17.77
C ALA A 35 -4.97 0.87 18.39
N ILE A 36 -4.50 -0.04 17.55
CA ILE A 36 -3.99 -1.37 17.93
C ILE A 36 -2.51 -1.50 17.57
N ASP A 37 -1.87 -2.59 17.99
CA ASP A 37 -0.51 -2.92 17.59
C ASP A 37 -0.49 -3.51 16.18
N TYR A 38 0.34 -2.94 15.32
CA TYR A 38 0.60 -3.41 13.96
C TYR A 38 2.00 -4.01 13.88
N THR A 39 2.23 -4.89 12.90
CA THR A 39 3.60 -5.16 12.46
C THR A 39 4.00 -4.09 11.45
N ALA A 40 5.00 -3.29 11.78
CA ALA A 40 5.48 -2.20 10.95
C ALA A 40 6.77 -2.56 10.22
N TYR A 41 6.81 -2.17 8.96
CA TYR A 41 7.98 -2.23 8.08
C TYR A 41 8.41 -0.80 7.79
N TRP A 42 9.60 -0.42 8.27
CA TRP A 42 10.06 0.96 8.29
C TRP A 42 11.10 1.19 7.20
N TYR A 43 10.88 2.21 6.38
CA TYR A 43 11.77 2.56 5.27
C TYR A 43 12.18 4.02 5.36
N SER A 44 13.42 4.28 4.98
CA SER A 44 13.90 5.62 4.72
C SER A 44 14.87 5.63 3.55
N SER A 45 14.87 6.72 2.80
CA SER A 45 15.73 6.99 1.66
C SER A 45 15.95 8.51 1.53
N GLY A 46 16.81 8.92 0.60
CA GLY A 46 17.20 10.31 0.42
C GLY A 46 18.27 10.79 1.41
N GLU A 47 18.79 11.98 1.14
CA GLU A 47 19.77 12.64 1.99
C GLU A 47 19.17 12.90 3.39
N GLY A 48 19.92 12.53 4.43
CA GLY A 48 19.51 12.74 5.83
C GLY A 48 18.25 11.99 6.27
N GLU A 49 17.89 10.88 5.62
CA GLU A 49 16.69 10.06 5.93
C GLU A 49 15.38 10.84 5.81
N SER A 50 15.36 11.81 4.89
CA SER A 50 14.27 12.76 4.79
C SER A 50 12.99 12.17 4.18
N LEU A 51 13.14 11.21 3.27
CA LEU A 51 12.03 10.48 2.68
C LEU A 51 11.82 9.18 3.47
N ARG A 52 10.56 8.91 3.80
CA ARG A 52 10.15 7.81 4.66
C ARG A 52 8.91 7.13 4.12
N ALA A 53 8.79 5.85 4.43
CA ALA A 53 7.55 5.12 4.29
C ALA A 53 7.40 4.13 5.44
N VAL A 54 6.16 3.88 5.83
CA VAL A 54 5.82 2.87 6.83
C VAL A 54 4.64 2.07 6.34
N PHE A 55 4.78 0.76 6.33
CA PHE A 55 3.64 -0.13 6.14
C PHE A 55 3.25 -0.76 7.46
N LEU A 56 2.01 -0.56 7.89
CA LEU A 56 1.41 -1.10 9.10
C LEU A 56 0.53 -2.29 8.74
N LYS A 57 1.04 -3.50 8.94
CA LYS A 57 0.31 -4.74 8.71
C LYS A 57 -0.63 -5.05 9.85
N ILE A 58 -1.91 -5.28 9.52
CA ILE A 58 -2.93 -5.73 10.48
C ILE A 58 -2.53 -7.15 10.96
N PRO A 59 -2.46 -7.40 12.28
CA PRO A 59 -2.06 -8.69 12.83
C PRO A 59 -2.91 -9.87 12.33
N GLU A 60 -4.22 -9.69 12.29
CA GLU A 60 -5.21 -10.73 11.98
C GLU A 60 -5.49 -10.90 10.48
N SER A 61 -4.79 -10.17 9.61
CA SER A 61 -5.05 -10.21 8.16
C SER A 61 -4.84 -11.59 7.53
N GLY A 62 -4.05 -12.47 8.15
CA GLY A 62 -3.72 -13.80 7.61
C GLY A 62 -2.92 -13.78 6.30
N VAL A 63 -2.54 -12.59 5.82
CA VAL A 63 -1.77 -12.39 4.59
C VAL A 63 -0.30 -12.25 4.96
N GLU A 64 0.57 -12.98 4.28
CA GLU A 64 2.02 -12.82 4.41
C GLU A 64 2.46 -11.60 3.59
N VAL A 65 3.15 -10.66 4.23
CA VAL A 65 3.73 -9.48 3.59
C VAL A 65 5.25 -9.60 3.63
N ILE A 66 5.86 -9.64 2.46
CA ILE A 66 7.31 -9.78 2.28
C ILE A 66 7.90 -8.41 1.93
N PRO A 67 8.76 -7.85 2.78
CA PRO A 67 9.54 -6.67 2.44
C PRO A 67 10.57 -7.05 1.38
N TYR A 68 10.51 -6.41 0.22
CA TYR A 68 11.39 -6.65 -0.93
C TYR A 68 12.56 -5.66 -0.98
N SER A 69 12.36 -4.46 -0.43
CA SER A 69 13.41 -3.45 -0.24
C SER A 69 14.04 -3.53 1.14
N VAL A 70 15.25 -2.98 1.28
CA VAL A 70 15.96 -2.89 2.57
C VAL A 70 15.17 -2.00 3.51
N GLN A 71 14.91 -2.52 4.71
CA GLN A 71 14.23 -1.80 5.78
C GLN A 71 15.24 -1.23 6.77
N ILE A 72 14.87 -0.15 7.46
CA ILE A 72 15.58 0.29 8.67
C ILE A 72 15.37 -0.75 9.77
N THR A 73 14.11 -1.16 9.96
CA THR A 73 13.73 -2.13 10.98
C THR A 73 12.35 -2.71 10.70
N THR A 74 11.99 -3.75 11.45
CA THR A 74 10.65 -4.33 11.51
C THR A 74 10.28 -4.49 12.99
N GLY A 75 9.06 -4.13 13.38
CA GLY A 75 8.67 -4.24 14.80
C GLY A 75 7.19 -3.99 15.05
N ARG A 76 6.75 -4.17 16.31
CA ARG A 76 5.41 -3.77 16.72
C ARG A 76 5.35 -2.26 16.93
N THR A 77 4.24 -1.66 16.53
CA THR A 77 4.03 -0.21 16.71
C THR A 77 2.56 0.16 16.66
N THR A 78 2.26 1.40 17.03
CA THR A 78 0.96 2.03 16.85
C THR A 78 0.94 2.99 15.65
N PRO A 79 -0.25 3.35 15.11
CA PRO A 79 -0.36 4.39 14.08
C PRO A 79 0.23 5.74 14.51
N GLY A 80 0.14 6.09 15.80
CA GLY A 80 0.67 7.34 16.34
C GLY A 80 2.21 7.39 16.32
N GLU A 81 2.87 6.29 16.68
CA GLU A 81 4.32 6.16 16.58
C GLU A 81 4.78 6.19 15.11
N ALA A 82 4.04 5.50 14.22
CA ALA A 82 4.29 5.53 12.79
C ALA A 82 4.21 6.94 12.22
N ARG A 83 3.17 7.69 12.58
CA ARG A 83 3.01 9.10 12.22
C ARG A 83 4.17 9.95 12.75
N SER A 84 4.59 9.72 13.99
CA SER A 84 5.69 10.45 14.63
C SER A 84 7.01 10.20 13.92
N PHE A 85 7.26 8.96 13.50
CA PHE A 85 8.41 8.62 12.65
C PHE A 85 8.35 9.35 11.30
N MET A 86 7.19 9.36 10.63
CA MET A 86 7.02 10.04 9.34
C MET A 86 7.26 11.55 9.44
N ALA A 87 6.83 12.17 10.53
CA ALA A 87 7.00 13.61 10.77
C ALA A 87 8.45 14.04 11.03
N ARG A 88 9.36 13.11 11.39
CA ARG A 88 10.77 13.42 11.70
C ARG A 88 11.69 13.53 10.48
N GLY A 89 11.37 12.86 9.38
CA GLY A 89 12.24 12.87 8.19
C GLY A 89 12.03 14.11 7.32
N SER A 90 10.80 14.59 7.24
CA SER A 90 10.44 15.52 6.20
C SER A 90 10.40 16.96 6.70
N HIS A 91 11.00 17.88 5.93
CA HIS A 91 10.73 19.33 6.04
C HIS A 91 9.23 19.64 5.86
N ASN A 92 8.49 18.70 5.27
CA ASN A 92 7.06 18.71 5.04
C ASN A 92 6.30 17.83 6.05
N ARG A 93 5.43 18.42 6.87
CA ARG A 93 4.71 17.67 7.92
C ARG A 93 3.52 16.84 7.41
N ASN A 94 3.25 16.89 6.10
CA ASN A 94 2.10 16.22 5.52
C ASN A 94 2.43 14.75 5.24
N VAL A 95 1.64 13.88 5.85
CA VAL A 95 1.72 12.42 5.71
C VAL A 95 0.49 11.99 4.92
N ASN A 96 0.68 11.27 3.82
CA ASN A 96 -0.38 10.58 3.13
C ASN A 96 -0.59 9.21 3.78
N SER A 97 -1.85 8.78 3.92
CA SER A 97 -2.20 7.48 4.47
C SER A 97 -3.19 6.77 3.58
N GLN A 98 -2.84 5.54 3.19
CA GLN A 98 -3.68 4.70 2.36
C GLN A 98 -4.03 3.41 3.10
N SER A 99 -5.28 2.99 3.03
CA SER A 99 -5.67 1.62 3.38
C SER A 99 -5.25 0.68 2.26
N VAL A 100 -4.70 -0.46 2.63
CA VAL A 100 -4.23 -1.49 1.70
C VAL A 100 -5.10 -2.72 1.87
N SER A 101 -5.70 -3.15 0.78
CA SER A 101 -6.54 -4.36 0.72
C SER A 101 -5.96 -5.37 -0.25
N TYR A 102 -6.03 -6.66 0.12
CA TYR A 102 -5.66 -7.79 -0.72
C TYR A 102 -6.88 -8.68 -0.93
N LYS A 103 -7.27 -8.90 -2.20
CA LYS A 103 -8.45 -9.69 -2.59
C LYS A 103 -9.71 -9.27 -1.82
N GLY A 104 -9.90 -7.95 -1.66
CA GLY A 104 -11.03 -7.35 -0.96
C GLY A 104 -10.94 -7.34 0.57
N LYS A 105 -9.88 -7.90 1.17
CA LYS A 105 -9.69 -7.90 2.63
C LYS A 105 -8.64 -6.86 3.05
N PRO A 106 -8.87 -6.07 4.11
CA PRO A 106 -7.87 -5.13 4.60
C PRO A 106 -6.65 -5.89 5.14
N ILE A 107 -5.45 -5.50 4.70
CA ILE A 107 -4.19 -6.09 5.16
C ILE A 107 -3.33 -5.12 5.95
N GLY A 108 -3.55 -3.82 5.79
CA GLY A 108 -2.73 -2.82 6.44
C GLY A 108 -2.98 -1.40 5.99
N TYR A 109 -2.09 -0.52 6.43
CA TYR A 109 -2.09 0.89 6.08
C TYR A 109 -0.68 1.29 5.62
N LEU A 110 -0.60 2.08 4.56
CA LEU A 110 0.64 2.59 4.00
C LEU A 110 0.74 4.09 4.27
N PHE A 111 1.81 4.51 4.93
CA PHE A 111 2.12 5.91 5.18
C PHE A 111 3.30 6.32 4.30
N THR A 112 3.12 7.39 3.54
CA THR A 112 4.18 8.01 2.73
C THR A 112 4.22 9.51 3.00
N ASN A 113 5.35 10.17 2.71
CA ASN A 113 5.35 11.63 2.68
C ASN A 113 4.40 12.12 1.58
N ALA A 114 3.66 13.20 1.85
CA ALA A 114 2.82 13.82 0.82
C ALA A 114 3.70 14.49 -0.23
N TYR A 115 3.42 14.19 -1.50
CA TYR A 115 4.09 14.81 -2.64
C TYR A 115 3.83 16.31 -2.66
N HIS A 116 4.88 17.10 -2.80
CA HIS A 116 4.78 18.49 -3.24
C HIS A 116 5.27 18.57 -4.68
N SER A 117 4.53 19.27 -5.54
CA SER A 117 4.83 19.39 -6.97
C SER A 117 6.21 19.98 -7.30
N PHE A 118 6.89 20.55 -6.31
CA PHE A 118 8.25 21.12 -6.42
C PHE A 118 9.35 20.22 -5.82
N SER A 119 8.99 19.05 -5.26
CA SER A 119 9.98 18.12 -4.69
C SER A 119 10.71 17.39 -5.81
N ARG A 120 12.04 17.46 -5.81
CA ARG A 120 12.91 16.75 -6.77
C ARG A 120 13.01 15.26 -6.49
N ASP A 121 12.90 14.90 -5.22
CA ASP A 121 12.99 13.51 -4.75
C ASP A 121 11.69 13.09 -4.07
N THR A 122 11.30 11.84 -4.29
CA THR A 122 10.07 11.26 -3.76
C THR A 122 10.27 9.78 -3.42
N VAL A 123 9.45 9.23 -2.52
CA VAL A 123 9.41 7.79 -2.29
C VAL A 123 8.26 7.17 -3.05
N GLU A 124 8.59 6.20 -3.90
CA GLU A 124 7.61 5.33 -4.54
C GLU A 124 7.52 4.01 -3.76
N VAL A 125 6.29 3.59 -3.55
CA VAL A 125 5.96 2.32 -2.91
C VAL A 125 5.14 1.50 -3.87
N SER A 126 5.63 0.30 -4.18
CA SER A 126 4.89 -0.69 -4.95
C SER A 126 4.55 -1.91 -4.12
N LEU A 127 3.30 -2.33 -4.27
CA LEU A 127 2.75 -3.54 -3.69
C LEU A 127 2.31 -4.45 -4.83
N PHE A 128 2.82 -5.68 -4.86
CA PHE A 128 2.47 -6.64 -5.89
C PHE A 128 2.25 -8.04 -5.30
N GLU A 129 1.35 -8.79 -5.91
CA GLU A 129 1.08 -10.17 -5.51
C GLU A 129 1.99 -11.13 -6.28
N ARG A 130 2.52 -12.13 -5.55
CA ARG A 130 3.21 -13.27 -6.14
C ARG A 130 3.11 -14.46 -5.20
N ASP A 131 2.78 -15.63 -5.74
CA ASP A 131 2.66 -16.89 -4.99
C ASP A 131 1.72 -16.78 -3.76
N GLY A 132 0.65 -15.99 -3.89
CA GLY A 132 -0.31 -15.75 -2.80
C GLY A 132 0.16 -14.78 -1.71
N LYS A 133 1.36 -14.23 -1.83
CA LYS A 133 1.97 -13.28 -0.88
C LYS A 133 1.97 -11.87 -1.45
N VAL A 134 2.03 -10.87 -0.57
CA VAL A 134 2.14 -9.46 -0.96
C VAL A 134 3.59 -9.02 -0.76
N TYR A 135 4.23 -8.57 -1.83
CA TYR A 135 5.57 -8.02 -1.79
C TYR A 135 5.49 -6.50 -1.72
N LEU A 136 6.26 -5.92 -0.81
CA LEU A 136 6.35 -4.49 -0.58
C LEU A 136 7.74 -4.01 -1.00
N SER A 137 7.79 -3.18 -2.03
CA SER A 137 9.04 -2.56 -2.51
C SER A 137 8.95 -1.06 -2.37
N VAL A 138 10.00 -0.46 -1.81
CA VAL A 138 10.13 0.98 -1.58
C VAL A 138 11.44 1.44 -2.20
N TRP A 139 11.38 2.48 -3.02
CA TRP A 139 12.56 3.10 -3.61
C TRP A 139 12.42 4.61 -3.70
N GLU A 140 13.57 5.25 -3.80
CA GLU A 140 13.67 6.68 -4.09
C GLU A 140 13.51 6.91 -5.59
N LYS A 141 12.63 7.83 -5.96
CA LYS A 141 12.51 8.34 -7.30
C LYS A 141 13.05 9.75 -7.35
N LYS A 142 14.10 9.91 -8.15
CA LYS A 142 14.69 11.19 -8.51
C LYS A 142 14.04 11.65 -9.80
N HIS A 143 13.59 12.89 -9.84
CA HIS A 143 13.22 13.53 -11.10
C HIS A 143 14.46 14.16 -11.72
N ASP A 144 14.92 13.59 -12.84
CA ASP A 144 15.99 14.19 -13.65
C ASP A 144 15.45 15.47 -14.33
N ASP A 145 16.20 16.57 -14.21
CA ASP A 145 15.97 17.85 -14.90
C ASP A 145 16.16 17.72 -16.43
#